data_AF-A0A1Y1VCB8-F1
#
_entry.id   AF-A0A1Y1VCB8-F1
#
_cell.length_a   1.000
_cell.length_b   1.000
_cell.length_c   1.000
_cell.angle_alpha   90.00
_cell.angle_beta   90.00
_cell.angle_gamma   90.00
#
_symmetry.space_group_name_H-M   'P 1'
#
loop_
_entity.id
_entity.type
_entity.pdbx_description
1 polymer ?
#
loop_
_entity_poly.entity_id
_entity_poly.type
_entity_poly.pdbx_seq_one_letter_code
_entity_poly.pdbx_strand_id
1 'polypeptide(L)'
;MNRLEVINWFKKKLNKNPEANDFYTAAKELYQLGSYSRSILCLKEYITVSNNAAPGHHLLGYCYLNLGETENALAEFKNSIQYGYSEDWQLIVELIIELDEQERKSKYV
;
A
#
# COMPACT_ATOMS: atom_id res chain seq x y z
N MET A 1 1.64 -15.83 -2.56
CA MET A 1 2.99 -15.51 -3.05
C MET A 1 3.75 -14.85 -1.90
N ASN A 2 4.88 -15.39 -1.48
CA ASN A 2 5.70 -14.84 -0.38
C ASN A 2 6.82 -13.93 -0.91
N ARG A 3 7.51 -13.19 -0.03
CA ARG A 3 8.59 -12.23 -0.39
C ARG A 3 9.65 -12.84 -1.33
N LEU A 4 10.10 -14.07 -1.04
CA LEU A 4 11.15 -14.73 -1.82
C LEU A 4 10.69 -15.05 -3.24
N GLU A 5 9.42 -15.46 -3.39
CA GLU A 5 8.83 -15.71 -4.71
C GLU A 5 8.73 -14.42 -5.54
N VAL A 6 8.39 -13.28 -4.92
CA VAL A 6 8.38 -11.98 -5.60
C VAL A 6 9.77 -11.66 -6.12
N ILE A 7 10.79 -11.65 -5.25
CA ILE A 7 12.17 -11.34 -5.63
C ILE A 7 12.67 -12.29 -6.73
N ASN A 8 12.41 -13.59 -6.62
CA ASN A 8 12.86 -14.56 -7.61
C ASN A 8 12.17 -14.37 -8.97
N TRP A 9 10.87 -14.06 -8.98
CA TRP A 9 10.14 -13.73 -10.20
C TRP A 9 10.75 -12.51 -10.90
N PHE A 10 11.05 -11.44 -10.16
CA PHE A 10 11.71 -10.26 -10.70
C PHE A 10 13.10 -10.56 -11.24
N LYS A 11 13.92 -11.33 -10.51
CA LYS A 11 15.24 -11.75 -10.99
C LYS A 11 15.18 -12.46 -12.32
N LYS A 12 14.22 -13.39 -12.48
CA LYS A 12 14.00 -14.12 -13.73
C LYS A 12 13.49 -13.21 -14.86
N LYS A 13 12.55 -12.29 -14.56
CA LYS A 13 11.94 -11.41 -15.56
C LYS A 13 12.90 -10.33 -16.07
N LEU A 14 13.67 -9.73 -15.17
CA LEU A 14 14.54 -8.60 -15.47
C LEU A 14 15.98 -9.01 -15.79
N ASN A 15 16.35 -10.27 -15.53
CA ASN A 15 17.72 -10.76 -15.65
C ASN A 15 18.74 -9.92 -14.85
N LYS A 16 18.31 -9.37 -13.71
CA LYS A 16 19.12 -8.59 -12.76
C LYS A 16 18.51 -8.65 -11.36
N ASN A 17 19.23 -8.18 -10.35
CA ASN A 17 18.61 -7.92 -9.05
C ASN A 17 17.61 -6.75 -9.19
N PRO A 18 16.35 -6.90 -8.75
CA PRO A 18 15.39 -5.81 -8.78
C PRO A 18 15.76 -4.70 -7.79
N GLU A 19 15.48 -3.48 -8.20
CA GLU A 19 15.64 -2.28 -7.39
C GLU A 19 14.27 -1.74 -6.95
N ALA A 20 14.27 -0.73 -6.06
CA ALA A 20 13.05 -0.11 -5.57
C ALA A 20 12.08 0.27 -6.72
N ASN A 21 12.58 0.95 -7.75
CA ASN A 21 11.75 1.39 -8.87
C ASN A 21 11.11 0.24 -9.66
N ASP A 22 11.76 -0.93 -9.73
CA ASP A 22 11.20 -2.11 -10.39
C ASP A 22 9.96 -2.62 -9.63
N PHE A 23 10.06 -2.67 -8.30
CA PHE A 23 8.93 -3.04 -7.43
C PHE A 23 7.79 -2.04 -7.48
N TYR A 24 8.11 -0.74 -7.44
CA TYR A 24 7.08 0.31 -7.47
C TYR A 24 6.34 0.37 -8.81
N THR A 25 7.06 0.23 -9.93
CA THR A 25 6.46 0.18 -11.26
C THR A 25 5.46 -0.98 -11.37
N ALA A 26 5.90 -2.18 -11.00
CA ALA A 26 5.03 -3.35 -11.02
C ALA A 26 3.84 -3.22 -10.06
N ALA A 27 4.04 -2.62 -8.88
CA ALA A 27 2.95 -2.36 -7.95
C ALA A 27 1.87 -1.45 -8.57
N LYS A 28 2.28 -0.37 -9.24
CA LYS A 28 1.35 0.54 -9.93
C LYS A 28 0.60 -0.16 -11.05
N GLU A 29 1.28 -0.97 -11.86
CA GLU A 29 0.63 -1.78 -12.91
C GLU A 29 -0.40 -2.74 -12.31
N LEU A 30 -0.02 -3.47 -11.26
CA LEU A 30 -0.91 -4.40 -10.56
C LEU A 30 -2.11 -3.69 -9.93
N TYR A 31 -1.92 -2.49 -9.38
CA TYR A 31 -2.99 -1.67 -8.85
C TYR A 31 -3.98 -1.26 -9.95
N GLN A 32 -3.48 -0.80 -11.10
CA GLN A 32 -4.31 -0.44 -12.25
C GLN A 32 -5.10 -1.64 -12.81
N LEU A 33 -4.55 -2.85 -12.68
CA LEU A 33 -5.22 -4.10 -13.05
C LEU A 33 -6.19 -4.62 -11.97
N GLY A 34 -6.40 -3.88 -10.87
CA GLY A 34 -7.24 -4.31 -9.74
C GLY A 34 -6.64 -5.46 -8.93
N SER A 35 -5.38 -5.82 -9.16
CA SER A 35 -4.68 -6.90 -8.45
C SER A 35 -4.06 -6.40 -7.15
N TYR A 36 -4.89 -5.84 -6.26
CA TYR A 36 -4.45 -5.14 -5.04
C TYR A 36 -3.58 -5.99 -4.13
N SER A 37 -3.94 -7.25 -3.87
CA SER A 37 -3.14 -8.14 -3.02
C SER A 37 -1.74 -8.41 -3.58
N ARG A 38 -1.58 -8.45 -4.91
CA ARG A 38 -0.26 -8.59 -5.56
C ARG A 38 0.50 -7.27 -5.57
N SER A 39 -0.20 -6.15 -5.73
CA SER A 39 0.39 -4.81 -5.61
C SER A 39 0.99 -4.62 -4.21
N ILE A 40 0.26 -5.00 -3.16
CA ILE A 40 0.74 -4.96 -1.76
C ILE A 40 2.06 -5.73 -1.58
N LEU A 41 2.19 -6.91 -2.16
CA LEU A 41 3.42 -7.69 -2.09
C LEU A 41 4.61 -6.95 -2.71
N CYS A 42 4.40 -6.30 -3.86
CA CYS A 42 5.45 -5.49 -4.50
C CYS A 42 5.77 -4.22 -3.69
N LEU A 43 4.76 -3.57 -3.11
CA LEU A 43 4.95 -2.36 -2.30
C LEU A 43 5.71 -2.63 -1.00
N LYS A 44 5.46 -3.79 -0.36
CA LYS A 44 6.25 -4.20 0.82
C LYS A 44 7.73 -4.38 0.49
N GLU A 45 8.04 -4.92 -0.69
CA GLU A 45 9.43 -4.98 -1.17
C GLU A 45 9.98 -3.58 -1.47
N TYR A 46 9.23 -2.73 -2.17
CA TYR A 46 9.61 -1.34 -2.44
C TYR A 46 10.00 -0.61 -1.15
N ILE A 47 9.14 -0.60 -0.14
CA ILE A 47 9.37 0.10 1.13
C ILE A 47 10.62 -0.44 1.83
N THR A 48 10.89 -1.75 1.73
CA THR A 48 12.07 -2.35 2.37
C THR A 48 13.39 -1.92 1.72
N VAL A 49 13.42 -1.70 0.40
CA VAL A 49 14.65 -1.38 -0.33
C VAL A 49 14.78 0.09 -0.74
N SER A 50 13.71 0.88 -0.61
CA SER A 50 13.70 2.29 -0.98
C SER A 50 14.25 3.17 0.15
N ASN A 51 14.94 4.26 -0.22
CA ASN A 51 15.25 5.35 0.71
C ASN A 51 14.09 6.34 0.89
N ASN A 52 13.01 6.19 0.09
CA ASN A 52 11.81 7.02 0.16
C ASN A 52 10.56 6.14 0.17
N ALA A 53 10.09 5.81 1.37
CA ALA A 53 8.95 4.93 1.58
C ALA A 53 7.59 5.61 1.34
N ALA A 54 7.52 6.95 1.29
CA ALA A 54 6.25 7.69 1.30
C ALA A 54 5.30 7.28 0.15
N PRO A 55 5.74 7.21 -1.12
CA PRO A 55 4.88 6.78 -2.22
C PRO A 55 4.39 5.32 -2.08
N GLY A 56 5.19 4.49 -1.41
CA GLY A 56 4.87 3.10 -1.15
C GLY A 56 3.71 2.97 -0.17
N HIS A 57 3.81 3.68 0.95
CA HIS A 57 2.75 3.74 1.96
C HIS A 57 1.46 4.36 1.42
N HIS A 58 1.56 5.44 0.65
CA HIS A 58 0.42 6.03 -0.07
C HIS A 58 -0.34 5.00 -0.92
N LEU A 59 0.37 4.28 -1.79
CA LEU A 59 -0.29 3.31 -2.67
C LEU A 59 -0.77 2.06 -1.91
N LEU A 60 -0.13 1.67 -0.81
CA LEU A 60 -0.63 0.62 0.08
C LEU A 60 -1.97 1.01 0.69
N GLY A 61 -2.11 2.27 1.13
CA GLY A 61 -3.37 2.79 1.64
C GLY A 61 -4.52 2.57 0.66
N TYR A 62 -4.33 2.96 -0.60
CA TYR A 62 -5.32 2.70 -1.65
C TYR A 62 -5.55 1.21 -1.91
N CYS A 63 -4.52 0.37 -1.91
CA CYS A 63 -4.71 -1.08 -2.07
C CYS A 63 -5.61 -1.65 -0.98
N TYR A 64 -5.40 -1.26 0.27
CA TYR A 64 -6.23 -1.72 1.39
C TYR A 64 -7.66 -1.18 1.32
N LEU A 65 -7.86 0.09 0.91
CA LEU A 65 -9.22 0.62 0.66
C LEU A 65 -9.99 -0.19 -0.37
N ASN A 66 -9.35 -0.53 -1.49
CA ASN A 66 -9.99 -1.32 -2.53
C ASN A 66 -10.27 -2.78 -2.10
N LEU A 67 -9.62 -3.27 -1.04
CA LEU A 67 -9.89 -4.56 -0.41
C LEU A 67 -10.92 -4.46 0.73
N GLY A 68 -11.39 -3.26 1.07
CA GLY A 68 -12.30 -3.03 2.20
C GLY A 68 -11.61 -3.06 3.57
N GLU A 69 -10.28 -3.00 3.61
CA GLU A 69 -9.48 -3.03 4.84
C GLU A 69 -9.19 -1.61 5.33
N THR A 70 -10.24 -0.88 5.75
CA THR A 70 -10.18 0.55 6.11
C THR A 70 -9.16 0.87 7.20
N GLU A 71 -9.02 0.02 8.22
CA GLU A 71 -8.05 0.21 9.32
C GLU A 71 -6.60 0.12 8.83
N ASN A 72 -6.31 -0.86 7.97
CA ASN A 72 -4.99 -1.02 7.37
C ASN A 72 -4.68 0.16 6.44
N ALA A 73 -5.66 0.61 5.66
CA ALA A 73 -5.51 1.80 4.82
C ALA A 73 -5.13 3.04 5.63
N LEU A 74 -5.86 3.29 6.73
CA LEU A 74 -5.60 4.40 7.64
C LEU A 74 -4.17 4.35 8.22
N ALA A 75 -3.69 3.17 8.60
CA ALA A 75 -2.33 2.99 9.10
C ALA A 75 -1.28 3.37 8.05
N GLU A 76 -1.48 2.97 6.79
CA GLU A 76 -0.54 3.26 5.71
C GLU A 76 -0.55 4.74 5.31
N PHE A 77 -1.70 5.41 5.26
CA PHE A 77 -1.72 6.86 5.01
C PHE A 77 -1.03 7.66 6.13
N LYS A 78 -1.15 7.23 7.39
CA LYS A 78 -0.39 7.82 8.50
C LYS A 78 1.12 7.67 8.29
N ASN A 79 1.59 6.47 7.90
CA ASN A 79 2.99 6.25 7.57
C ASN A 79 3.43 7.12 6.39
N SER A 80 2.61 7.25 5.35
CA SER A 80 2.89 8.08 4.18
C SER A 80 3.20 9.54 4.54
N ILE A 81 2.39 10.16 5.42
CA ILE A 81 2.65 11.50 5.95
C ILE A 81 3.95 11.54 6.77
N GLN A 82 4.19 10.54 7.63
CA GLN A 82 5.41 10.46 8.44
C GLN A 82 6.68 10.45 7.56
N TYR A 83 6.62 9.83 6.38
CA TYR A 83 7.71 9.80 5.41
C TYR A 83 7.74 11.00 4.43
N GLY A 84 6.84 11.97 4.60
CA GLY A 84 6.89 13.26 3.89
C GLY A 84 5.79 13.48 2.84
N TYR A 85 4.81 12.59 2.72
CA TYR A 85 3.67 12.80 1.82
C TYR A 85 2.53 13.52 2.54
N SER A 86 2.68 14.83 2.75
CA SER A 86 1.71 15.62 3.54
C SER A 86 0.30 15.64 2.98
N GLU A 87 0.13 15.42 1.67
CA GLU A 87 -1.16 15.49 0.94
C GLU A 87 -2.17 14.43 1.40
N ASP A 88 -1.72 13.33 2.04
CA ASP A 88 -2.59 12.24 2.51
C ASP A 88 -3.41 12.59 3.76
N TRP A 89 -3.23 13.78 4.35
CA TRP A 89 -3.94 14.19 5.58
C TRP A 89 -5.46 14.14 5.43
N GLN A 90 -5.98 14.48 4.24
CA GLN A 90 -7.40 14.47 3.97
C GLN A 90 -7.97 13.04 4.04
N LEU A 91 -7.27 12.07 3.46
CA LEU A 91 -7.67 10.65 3.49
C LEU A 91 -7.73 10.14 4.93
N ILE A 92 -6.77 10.51 5.77
CA ILE A 92 -6.77 10.13 7.19
C ILE A 92 -8.03 10.63 7.91
N VAL A 93 -8.41 11.90 7.69
CA VAL A 93 -9.60 12.50 8.32
C VAL A 93 -10.86 11.78 7.86
N GLU A 94 -11.00 11.54 6.56
CA GLU A 94 -12.15 10.83 5.98
C GLU A 94 -12.30 9.42 6.57
N LEU A 95 -11.22 8.65 6.63
CA LEU A 95 -11.24 7.28 7.17
C LEU A 95 -11.52 7.23 8.68
N ILE A 96 -11.05 8.21 9.45
CA ILE A 96 -11.38 8.29 10.88
C ILE A 96 -12.88 8.53 11.10
N ILE A 97 -13.48 9.42 10.31
CA ILE A 97 -14.92 9.70 10.38
C ILE A 97 -15.71 8.44 10.00
N GLU A 98 -15.31 7.76 8.92
CA GLU A 98 -15.96 6.52 8.49
C GLU A 98 -15.92 5.44 9.57
N LEU A 99 -14.76 5.21 10.19
CA LEU A 99 -14.60 4.22 11.26
C LEU A 99 -15.45 4.56 12.49
N ASP A 100 -15.48 5.83 12.92
CA ASP A 100 -16.35 6.28 14.02
C ASP A 100 -17.84 6.07 13.71
N GLU A 101 -18.27 6.32 12.47
CA GLU A 101 -19.63 6.02 12.04
C GLU A 101 -19.96 4.52 12.05
N GLN A 102 -19.03 3.68 11.60
CA GLN A 102 -19.18 2.22 11.61
C GLN A 102 -19.27 1.69 13.05
N GLU A 103 -18.41 2.16 13.95
CA GLU A 103 -18.44 1.80 15.37
C GLU A 103 -19.73 2.24 16.06
N ARG A 104 -20.25 3.44 15.75
CA ARG A 104 -21.55 3.87 16.29
C ARG A 104 -22.66 2.97 15.80
N LYS A 105 -22.70 2.66 14.49
CA LYS A 105 -23.74 1.79 13.92
C LYS A 105 -23.69 0.39 14.52
N SER A 106 -22.51 -0.20 14.72
CA SER A 106 -22.37 -1.54 15.28
C SER A 106 -22.79 -1.65 16.76
N LYS A 107 -22.77 -0.55 17.52
CA LYS A 107 -23.25 -0.51 18.91
C LYS A 107 -24.77 -0.56 19.05
N TYR A 108 -25.53 -0.31 17.98
CA TYR A 108 -26.99 -0.22 18.01
C TYR A 108 -27.70 -1.28 17.14
N VAL A 109 -26.95 -2.28 16.65
CA VAL A 109 -27.45 -3.46 15.91
C VAL A 109 -27.25 -4.70 16.79
#